data_AF-A0A848DPN0-F1
#
_entry.id   AF-A0A848DPN0-F1
#
_cell.length_a   1.000
_cell.length_b   1.000
_cell.length_c   1.000
_cell.angle_alpha   90.00
_cell.angle_beta   90.00
_cell.angle_gamma   90.00
#
_symmetry.space_group_name_H-M   'P 1'
#
loop_
_entity.id
_entity.type
_entity.pdbx_description
1 polymer ?
#
loop_
_entity_poly.entity_id
_entity_poly.type
_entity_poly.pdbx_seq_one_letter_code
_entity_poly.pdbx_strand_id
1 'polypeptide(L)'
;MAASSSASRTVVTPGSLCLNSPEGPGRGGISRDRTPEAVGGLRSWALVTPSDSDLRLALRLADIADAITLPRFRAADLRVTSKPDRTPVTDADTAAEDALRAELATERPDDAVLGEERGGEVPASGRGWVLDPIDGTKNFSRGMPAWASLIALTVHGTPVVGVASAPALGRRWWAAAGG
;
A
#
# COMPACT_ATOMS: atom_id res chain seq x y z
N MET A 1 29.84 -2.79 4.32
CA MET A 1 29.63 -2.40 2.90
C MET A 1 28.14 -2.20 2.73
N ALA A 2 27.67 -0.96 2.53
CA ALA A 2 26.26 -0.69 2.32
C ALA A 2 25.91 -0.99 0.85
N ALA A 3 24.99 -1.93 0.62
CA ALA A 3 24.46 -2.18 -0.71
C ALA A 3 23.50 -1.04 -1.08
N SER A 4 23.81 -0.32 -2.16
CA SER A 4 22.92 0.67 -2.75
C SER A 4 21.72 -0.06 -3.36
N SER A 5 20.57 -0.02 -2.69
CA SER A 5 19.30 -0.54 -3.22
C SER A 5 18.84 0.36 -4.37
N SER A 6 18.79 -0.20 -5.59
CA SER A 6 18.21 0.48 -6.75
C SER A 6 16.70 0.50 -6.59
N ALA A 7 16.20 1.64 -6.17
CA ALA A 7 14.79 1.92 -5.97
C ALA A 7 14.15 2.28 -7.33
N SER A 8 13.19 1.52 -7.82
CA SER A 8 12.52 1.78 -9.11
C SER A 8 11.19 2.51 -8.90
N ARG A 9 11.10 3.75 -9.40
CA ARG A 9 9.86 4.55 -9.44
C ARG A 9 8.98 4.02 -10.58
N THR A 10 7.80 3.53 -10.26
CA THR A 10 6.77 3.23 -11.27
C THR A 10 5.68 4.29 -11.17
N VAL A 11 5.55 5.11 -12.22
CA VAL A 11 4.45 6.07 -12.35
C VAL A 11 3.24 5.30 -12.87
N VAL A 12 2.20 5.15 -12.05
CA VAL A 12 0.91 4.61 -12.50
C VAL A 12 0.09 5.76 -13.06
N THR A 13 -0.04 5.84 -14.38
CA THR A 13 -0.95 6.77 -15.04
C THR A 13 -2.38 6.23 -14.99
N PRO A 14 -3.40 7.06 -14.70
CA PRO A 14 -4.80 6.64 -14.80
C PRO A 14 -5.12 6.26 -16.26
N GLY A 15 -5.56 5.03 -16.52
CA GLY A 15 -6.22 4.67 -17.78
C GLY A 15 -5.70 3.46 -18.56
N SER A 16 -4.63 2.76 -18.15
CA SER A 16 -4.13 1.59 -18.89
C SER A 16 -4.56 0.27 -18.25
N LEU A 17 -5.85 -0.05 -18.37
CA LEU A 17 -6.34 -1.42 -18.26
C LEU A 17 -7.46 -1.62 -19.28
N CYS A 18 -7.10 -1.43 -20.55
CA CYS A 18 -7.89 -1.95 -21.67
C CYS A 18 -7.34 -3.33 -22.02
N LEU A 19 -7.89 -4.37 -21.39
CA LEU A 19 -7.85 -5.70 -21.99
C LEU A 19 -8.72 -5.64 -23.25
N ASN A 20 -8.15 -5.88 -24.43
CA ASN A 20 -8.86 -6.52 -25.54
C ASN A 20 -7.96 -6.94 -26.70
N SER A 21 -8.19 -8.16 -27.18
CA SER A 21 -8.07 -8.61 -28.58
C SER A 21 -8.67 -10.03 -28.73
N PRO A 22 -9.10 -10.48 -29.92
CA PRO A 22 -9.90 -9.74 -30.89
C PRO A 22 -11.03 -10.57 -31.58
N GLU A 23 -11.95 -9.84 -32.21
CA GLU A 23 -12.74 -10.14 -33.44
C GLU A 23 -13.94 -11.11 -33.49
N GLY A 24 -15.02 -10.61 -34.11
CA GLY A 24 -16.12 -11.36 -34.75
C GLY A 24 -17.21 -10.41 -35.30
N PRO A 25 -17.51 -10.37 -36.61
CA PRO A 25 -18.39 -9.36 -37.21
C PRO A 25 -19.86 -9.81 -37.26
N GLY A 26 -20.78 -8.95 -36.80
CA GLY A 26 -22.22 -9.12 -36.96
C GLY A 26 -22.88 -7.79 -37.31
N ARG A 27 -23.36 -7.66 -38.56
CA ARG A 27 -24.12 -6.50 -39.05
C ARG A 27 -25.59 -6.58 -38.61
N GLY A 28 -26.13 -5.47 -38.12
CA GLY A 28 -27.56 -5.23 -37.94
C GLY A 28 -27.80 -3.79 -37.50
N GLY A 29 -28.54 -3.01 -38.29
CA GLY A 29 -28.63 -1.56 -38.13
C GLY A 29 -29.86 -1.04 -37.36
N ILE A 30 -29.76 0.27 -37.09
CA ILE A 30 -30.79 1.29 -36.83
C ILE A 30 -31.31 1.42 -35.38
N SER A 31 -30.79 2.44 -34.68
CA SER A 31 -31.61 3.56 -34.21
C SER A 31 -30.72 4.80 -34.02
N ARG A 32 -31.03 5.86 -34.77
CA ARG A 32 -30.44 7.20 -34.65
C ARG A 32 -31.36 8.05 -33.77
N ASP A 33 -31.46 7.74 -32.48
CA ASP A 33 -31.83 8.73 -31.47
C ASP A 33 -31.57 8.18 -30.06
N ARG A 34 -30.34 8.41 -29.60
CA ARG A 34 -29.93 8.46 -28.20
C ARG A 34 -28.49 8.91 -28.23
N THR A 35 -28.27 10.21 -28.13
CA THR A 35 -27.01 10.69 -27.60
C THR A 35 -26.82 9.98 -26.25
N PRO A 36 -25.69 9.32 -25.98
CA PRO A 36 -25.30 9.17 -24.59
C PRO A 36 -25.16 10.61 -24.11
N GLU A 37 -25.98 11.04 -23.15
CA GLU A 37 -25.64 12.18 -22.33
C GLU A 37 -24.16 12.00 -21.95
N ALA A 38 -23.33 12.94 -22.39
CA ALA A 38 -22.00 13.05 -21.87
C ALA A 38 -22.17 13.06 -20.35
N VAL A 39 -21.70 12.01 -19.68
CA VAL A 39 -21.66 11.94 -18.22
C VAL A 39 -20.60 12.96 -17.82
N GLY A 40 -21.01 14.23 -17.87
CA GLY A 40 -20.25 15.42 -17.61
C GLY A 40 -19.97 15.47 -16.12
N GLY A 41 -18.87 14.87 -15.77
CA GLY A 41 -18.32 14.89 -14.43
C GLY A 41 -16.97 14.24 -14.51
N LEU A 42 -15.95 15.00 -14.94
CA LEU A 42 -14.58 14.70 -14.51
C LEU A 42 -14.66 14.63 -12.98
N ARG A 43 -14.70 13.41 -12.45
CA ARG A 43 -15.00 13.20 -11.04
C ARG A 43 -13.95 13.93 -10.22
N SER A 44 -14.42 14.75 -9.26
CA SER A 44 -13.62 15.63 -8.41
C SER A 44 -12.49 14.94 -7.62
N TRP A 45 -12.42 13.60 -7.60
CA TRP A 45 -11.33 12.86 -6.97
C TRP A 45 -9.99 12.98 -7.71
N ALA A 46 -9.98 13.40 -8.98
CA ALA A 46 -8.76 13.54 -9.79
C ALA A 46 -7.80 14.66 -9.30
N LEU A 47 -8.15 15.40 -8.24
CA LEU A 47 -7.36 16.52 -7.73
C LEU A 47 -6.73 16.28 -6.35
N VAL A 48 -6.91 15.10 -5.75
CA VAL A 48 -6.23 14.82 -4.47
C VAL A 48 -4.78 14.49 -4.73
N THR A 49 -3.94 15.52 -4.68
CA THR A 49 -2.48 15.39 -4.76
C THR A 49 -1.93 15.28 -3.35
N PRO A 50 -1.19 14.21 -3.01
CA PRO A 50 -0.47 14.15 -1.75
C PRO A 50 0.62 15.21 -1.74
N SER A 51 1.03 15.65 -0.55
CA SER A 51 2.20 16.51 -0.45
C SER A 51 3.48 15.68 -0.67
N ASP A 52 4.55 16.31 -1.16
CA ASP A 52 5.90 15.70 -1.19
C ASP A 52 6.32 15.17 0.19
N SER A 53 5.86 15.81 1.26
CA SER A 53 6.16 15.39 2.63
C SER A 53 5.48 14.08 3.01
N ASP A 54 4.35 13.73 2.39
CA ASP A 54 3.65 12.47 2.66
C ASP A 54 4.36 11.29 2.05
N LEU A 55 4.83 11.41 0.81
CA LEU A 55 5.65 10.35 0.22
C LEU A 55 6.97 10.17 0.98
N ARG A 56 7.62 11.27 1.38
CA ARG A 56 8.83 11.19 2.21
C ARG A 56 8.57 10.50 3.54
N LEU A 57 7.46 10.81 4.21
CA LEU A 57 7.06 10.13 5.43
C LEU A 57 6.80 8.64 5.19
N ALA A 58 6.08 8.27 4.14
CA ALA A 58 5.84 6.88 3.78
C ALA A 58 7.13 6.08 3.54
N LEU A 59 8.14 6.70 2.90
CA LEU A 59 9.45 6.09 2.71
C LEU A 59 10.23 5.94 4.03
N ARG A 60 10.15 6.92 4.94
CA ARG A 60 10.75 6.79 6.29
C ARG A 60 10.08 5.69 7.11
N LEU A 61 8.75 5.60 7.04
CA LEU A 61 8.00 4.51 7.67
C LEU A 61 8.47 3.14 7.14
N ALA A 62 8.69 3.02 5.84
CA ALA A 62 9.27 1.79 5.28
C ALA A 62 10.69 1.51 5.80
N ASP A 63 11.53 2.53 6.02
CA ASP A 63 12.85 2.34 6.63
C ASP A 63 12.76 1.85 8.09
N ILE A 64 11.80 2.38 8.86
CA ILE A 64 11.52 1.93 10.23
C ILE A 64 11.06 0.46 10.23
N ALA A 65 10.13 0.12 9.33
CA ALA A 65 9.63 -1.25 9.20
C ALA A 65 10.75 -2.22 8.79
N ASP A 66 11.60 -1.86 7.83
CA ASP A 66 12.74 -2.66 7.39
C ASP A 66 13.73 -2.90 8.55
N ALA A 67 14.02 -1.87 9.35
CA ALA A 67 14.95 -1.96 10.48
C ALA A 67 14.44 -2.90 11.60
N ILE A 68 13.13 -3.09 11.71
CA ILE A 68 12.51 -3.98 12.71
C ILE A 68 12.32 -5.39 12.14
N THR A 69 11.79 -5.51 10.93
CA THR A 69 11.39 -6.79 10.34
C THR A 69 12.58 -7.60 9.85
N LEU A 70 13.58 -6.97 9.21
CA LEU A 70 14.70 -7.68 8.60
C LEU A 70 15.58 -8.43 9.62
N PRO A 71 15.92 -7.89 10.81
CA PRO A 71 16.65 -8.65 11.83
C PRO A 71 15.86 -9.83 12.41
N ARG A 72 14.52 -9.77 12.38
CA ARG A 72 13.64 -10.84 12.87
C ARG A 72 13.42 -11.94 11.84
N PHE A 73 13.59 -11.64 10.55
CA PHE A 73 13.52 -12.63 9.49
C PHE A 73 14.59 -13.71 9.69
N ARG A 74 14.14 -14.97 9.87
CA ARG A 74 14.98 -16.14 10.20
C ARG A 74 15.64 -16.11 11.58
N ALA A 75 15.19 -15.25 12.50
CA ALA A 75 15.61 -15.32 13.89
C ALA A 75 15.20 -16.67 14.52
N ALA A 76 16.11 -17.28 15.27
CA ALA A 76 15.87 -18.61 15.87
C ALA A 76 14.78 -18.58 16.96
N ASP A 77 14.57 -17.42 17.58
CA ASP A 77 13.60 -17.16 18.63
C ASP A 77 12.36 -16.38 18.15
N LEU A 78 12.14 -16.33 16.83
CA LEU A 78 10.95 -15.69 16.25
C LEU A 78 9.68 -16.27 16.87
N ARG A 79 8.84 -15.40 17.45
CA ARG A 79 7.59 -15.83 18.07
C ARG A 79 6.48 -15.72 17.05
N VAL A 80 5.82 -16.84 16.76
CA VAL A 80 4.66 -16.90 15.88
C VAL A 80 3.45 -17.30 16.72
N THR A 81 2.41 -16.49 16.69
CA THR A 81 1.10 -16.82 17.25
C THR A 81 0.06 -16.87 16.13
N SER A 82 -1.14 -17.36 16.43
CA SER A 82 -2.23 -17.41 15.45
C SER A 82 -3.38 -16.51 15.91
N LYS A 83 -3.85 -15.66 15.00
CA LYS A 83 -5.10 -14.91 15.18
C LYS A 83 -6.30 -15.88 15.22
N PRO A 84 -7.49 -15.45 15.69
CA PRO A 84 -8.68 -16.32 15.76
C PRO A 84 -9.09 -16.95 14.41
N ASP A 85 -8.82 -16.26 13.31
CA ASP A 85 -9.05 -16.73 11.94
C ASP A 85 -7.94 -17.66 11.40
N ARG A 86 -6.97 -18.03 12.24
CA ARG A 86 -5.81 -18.88 11.97
C ARG A 86 -4.76 -18.27 11.03
N THR A 87 -4.80 -16.97 10.80
CA THR A 87 -3.67 -16.28 10.17
C THR A 87 -2.51 -16.16 11.17
N PRO A 88 -1.26 -16.43 10.75
CA PRO A 88 -0.10 -16.27 11.63
C PRO A 88 0.21 -14.79 11.81
N VAL A 89 0.58 -14.39 13.02
CA VAL A 89 1.18 -13.10 13.35
C VAL A 89 2.47 -13.34 14.11
N THR A 90 3.49 -12.53 13.86
CA THR A 90 4.76 -12.59 14.58
C THR A 90 4.94 -11.41 15.53
N ASP A 91 5.88 -11.56 16.46
CA ASP A 91 6.28 -10.42 17.29
C ASP A 91 6.98 -9.30 16.49
N ALA A 92 7.45 -9.60 15.27
CA ALA A 92 7.95 -8.60 14.34
C ALA A 92 6.81 -7.75 13.72
N ASP A 93 5.68 -8.36 13.36
CA ASP A 93 4.49 -7.65 12.85
C ASP A 93 4.03 -6.59 13.86
N THR A 94 3.86 -7.04 15.11
CA THR A 94 3.39 -6.21 16.20
C THR A 94 4.36 -5.07 16.51
N ALA A 95 5.66 -5.37 16.62
CA ALA A 95 6.68 -4.36 16.93
C ALA A 95 6.82 -3.32 15.81
N ALA A 96 6.71 -3.75 14.55
CA ALA A 96 6.74 -2.84 13.42
C ALA A 96 5.50 -1.92 13.43
N GLU A 97 4.28 -2.46 13.56
CA GLU A 97 3.07 -1.63 13.60
C GLU A 97 3.11 -0.58 14.73
N ASP A 98 3.51 -0.99 15.94
CA ASP A 98 3.60 -0.08 17.08
C ASP A 98 4.59 1.08 16.81
N ALA A 99 5.74 0.79 16.19
CA ALA A 99 6.72 1.81 15.83
C ALA A 99 6.20 2.75 14.72
N LEU A 100 5.53 2.22 13.70
CA LEU A 100 4.93 3.04 12.63
C LEU A 100 3.83 3.96 13.18
N ARG A 101 2.99 3.45 14.08
CA ARG A 101 1.96 4.24 14.77
C ARG A 101 2.56 5.36 15.62
N ALA A 102 3.65 5.09 16.32
CA ALA A 102 4.33 6.10 17.13
C ALA A 102 4.91 7.25 16.27
N GLU A 103 5.53 6.92 15.14
CA GLU A 103 6.03 7.92 14.18
C GLU A 103 4.87 8.73 13.58
N LEU A 104 3.78 8.07 13.17
CA LEU A 104 2.59 8.74 12.65
C LEU A 104 1.92 9.65 13.67
N ALA A 105 1.81 9.23 14.93
CA ALA A 105 1.25 10.07 15.99
C ALA A 105 2.06 11.35 16.24
N THR A 106 3.36 11.33 15.91
CA THR A 106 4.25 12.49 16.02
C THR A 106 4.16 13.38 14.78
N GLU A 107 4.24 12.80 13.59
CA GLU A 107 4.35 13.55 12.33
C GLU A 107 2.98 13.96 11.77
N ARG A 108 1.93 13.21 12.08
CA ARG A 108 0.55 13.35 11.56
C ARG A 108 -0.48 13.04 12.65
N PRO A 109 -0.51 13.80 13.76
CA PRO A 109 -1.39 13.53 14.90
C PRO A 109 -2.89 13.53 14.55
N ASP A 110 -3.30 14.20 13.47
CA ASP A 110 -4.69 14.31 13.02
C ASP A 110 -5.09 13.23 12.00
N ASP A 111 -4.14 12.44 11.48
CA ASP A 111 -4.45 11.39 10.51
C ASP A 111 -4.95 10.12 11.22
N ALA A 112 -5.99 9.50 10.68
CA ALA A 112 -6.43 8.20 11.16
C ALA A 112 -5.41 7.09 10.80
N VAL A 113 -5.40 5.98 11.55
CA VAL A 113 -4.51 4.84 11.26
C VAL A 113 -5.27 3.52 11.40
N LEU A 114 -5.34 2.79 10.29
CA LEU A 114 -5.78 1.40 10.20
C LEU A 114 -4.54 0.52 10.03
N GLY A 115 -4.39 -0.49 10.88
CA GLY A 115 -3.31 -1.47 10.77
C GLY A 115 -3.83 -2.88 10.94
N GLU A 116 -3.12 -3.85 10.39
CA GLU A 116 -3.51 -5.26 10.42
C GLU A 116 -3.60 -5.82 11.85
N GLU A 117 -2.73 -5.38 12.75
CA GLU A 117 -2.56 -5.96 14.10
C GLU A 117 -3.30 -5.21 15.19
N ARG A 118 -3.32 -3.87 15.14
CA ARG A 118 -4.03 -3.05 16.14
C ARG A 118 -5.41 -2.60 15.67
N GLY A 119 -5.79 -2.90 14.42
CA GLY A 119 -7.04 -2.45 13.83
C GLY A 119 -7.09 -0.94 13.67
N GLY A 120 -8.20 -0.33 14.06
CA GLY A 120 -8.50 1.07 13.78
C GLY A 120 -9.43 1.21 12.58
N GLU A 121 -9.64 2.45 12.15
CA GLU A 121 -10.54 2.77 11.03
C GLU A 121 -10.04 4.05 10.35
N VAL A 122 -10.10 4.07 9.02
CA VAL A 122 -9.94 5.31 8.26
C VAL A 122 -11.30 5.69 7.69
N PRO A 123 -11.89 6.82 8.11
CA PRO A 123 -13.19 7.25 7.60
C PRO A 123 -13.15 7.47 6.09
N ALA A 124 -14.22 7.07 5.39
CA ALA A 124 -14.32 7.25 3.93
C ALA A 124 -14.23 8.72 3.49
N SER A 125 -14.55 9.67 4.38
CA SER A 125 -14.43 11.11 4.15
C SER A 125 -13.14 11.71 4.74
N GLY A 126 -12.31 10.92 5.42
CA GLY A 126 -11.14 11.39 6.14
C GLY A 126 -9.82 11.13 5.39
N ARG A 127 -8.73 11.48 6.06
CA ARG A 127 -7.38 11.12 5.67
C ARG A 127 -6.83 10.13 6.69
N GLY A 128 -6.15 9.10 6.21
CA GLY A 128 -5.54 8.13 7.11
C GLY A 128 -4.63 7.12 6.44
N TRP A 129 -3.80 6.50 7.28
CA TRP A 129 -2.77 5.55 6.91
C TRP A 129 -3.27 4.13 7.05
N VAL A 130 -2.93 3.29 6.08
CA VAL A 130 -3.20 1.85 6.09
C VAL A 130 -1.85 1.14 6.17
N LEU A 131 -1.70 0.28 7.18
CA LEU A 131 -0.45 -0.41 7.51
C LEU A 131 -0.64 -1.93 7.49
N ASP A 132 0.22 -2.61 6.75
CA ASP A 132 0.43 -4.05 6.83
C ASP A 132 1.94 -4.27 7.03
N PRO A 133 2.38 -4.52 8.28
CA PRO A 133 3.81 -4.61 8.58
C PRO A 133 4.53 -5.75 7.85
N ILE A 134 3.87 -6.90 7.64
CA ILE A 134 4.42 -8.05 6.91
C ILE A 134 3.31 -8.74 6.10
N ASP A 135 3.08 -8.23 4.89
CA ASP A 135 2.30 -8.95 3.90
C ASP A 135 3.06 -10.22 3.48
N GLY A 136 2.37 -11.35 3.55
CA GLY A 136 2.98 -12.66 3.37
C GLY A 136 3.63 -13.24 4.63
N THR A 137 3.06 -13.03 5.83
CA THR A 137 3.53 -13.57 7.12
C THR A 137 3.83 -15.09 7.10
N LYS A 138 3.10 -15.86 6.27
CA LYS A 138 3.39 -17.30 6.04
C LYS A 138 4.74 -17.53 5.36
N ASN A 139 5.13 -16.67 4.42
CA ASN A 139 6.44 -16.74 3.78
C ASN A 139 7.53 -16.28 4.76
N PHE A 140 7.27 -15.20 5.49
CA PHE A 140 8.16 -14.67 6.52
C PHE A 140 8.52 -15.72 7.57
N SER A 141 7.51 -16.34 8.19
CA SER A 141 7.67 -17.37 9.23
C SER A 141 8.36 -18.65 8.74
N ARG A 142 8.33 -18.91 7.44
CA ARG A 142 9.02 -20.05 6.80
C ARG A 142 10.39 -19.70 6.22
N GLY A 143 10.86 -18.46 6.40
CA GLY A 143 12.15 -18.01 5.90
C GLY A 143 12.22 -17.81 4.38
N MET A 144 11.07 -17.74 3.70
CA MET A 144 10.96 -17.41 2.28
C MET A 144 10.98 -15.89 2.10
N PRO A 145 11.81 -15.32 1.21
CA PRO A 145 12.04 -13.87 1.15
C PRO A 145 10.91 -13.06 0.49
N ALA A 146 9.87 -13.73 -0.01
CA ALA A 146 8.74 -13.09 -0.68
C ALA A 146 7.71 -12.59 0.35
N TRP A 147 8.03 -11.48 1.01
CA TRP A 147 7.19 -10.72 1.92
C TRP A 147 7.55 -9.23 1.81
N ALA A 148 6.64 -8.35 2.23
CA ALA A 148 6.87 -6.92 2.21
C ALA A 148 6.11 -6.19 3.31
N SER A 149 6.60 -5.02 3.74
CA SER A 149 5.79 -4.06 4.47
C SER A 149 5.02 -3.19 3.48
N LEU A 150 3.71 -3.07 3.66
CA LEU A 150 2.83 -2.23 2.84
C LEU A 150 2.35 -1.04 3.66
N ILE A 151 2.59 0.16 3.12
CA ILE A 151 2.20 1.42 3.74
C ILE A 151 1.45 2.23 2.69
N ALA A 152 0.24 2.66 3.01
CA ALA A 152 -0.54 3.51 2.14
C ALA A 152 -1.12 4.70 2.90
N LEU A 153 -1.22 5.83 2.21
CA LEU A 153 -2.02 6.98 2.65
C LEU A 153 -3.27 7.03 1.79
N THR A 154 -4.41 7.15 2.45
CA THR A 154 -5.70 7.37 1.81
C THR A 154 -6.26 8.73 2.18
N VAL A 155 -6.94 9.36 1.22
CA VAL A 155 -7.66 10.62 1.42
C VAL A 155 -9.01 10.47 0.74
N HIS A 156 -10.09 10.69 1.49
CA HIS A 156 -11.46 10.46 1.06
C HIS A 156 -11.65 9.07 0.45
N GLY A 157 -11.09 8.04 1.11
CA GLY A 157 -11.15 6.64 0.67
C GLY A 157 -10.31 6.32 -0.58
N THR A 158 -9.58 7.28 -1.13
CA THR A 158 -8.73 7.09 -2.31
C THR A 158 -7.26 6.97 -1.90
N PRO A 159 -6.54 5.90 -2.27
CA PRO A 159 -5.09 5.81 -2.05
C PRO A 159 -4.37 6.89 -2.85
N VAL A 160 -3.57 7.71 -2.16
CA VAL A 160 -2.81 8.81 -2.77
C VAL A 160 -1.29 8.61 -2.65
N VAL A 161 -0.82 7.83 -1.68
CA VAL A 161 0.57 7.37 -1.57
C VAL A 161 0.57 5.88 -1.27
N GLY A 162 1.49 5.13 -1.86
CA GLY A 162 1.73 3.73 -1.54
C GLY A 162 3.20 3.39 -1.57
N VAL A 163 3.66 2.57 -0.63
CA VAL A 163 5.01 2.00 -0.54
C VAL A 163 4.89 0.51 -0.27
N ALA A 164 5.62 -0.29 -1.04
CA ALA A 164 5.85 -1.71 -0.78
C ALA A 164 7.36 -1.94 -0.61
N SER A 165 7.79 -2.31 0.60
CA SER A 165 9.19 -2.55 0.92
C SER A 165 9.45 -4.04 1.16
N ALA A 166 10.27 -4.66 0.30
CA ALA A 166 10.65 -6.06 0.39
C ALA A 166 12.15 -6.17 0.71
N PRO A 167 12.58 -5.93 1.96
CA PRO A 167 14.00 -5.81 2.31
C PRO A 167 14.76 -7.12 2.12
N ALA A 168 14.13 -8.29 2.33
CA ALA A 168 14.74 -9.60 2.06
C ALA A 168 15.04 -9.83 0.56
N LEU A 169 14.40 -9.08 -0.34
CA LEU A 169 14.68 -9.08 -1.78
C LEU A 169 15.56 -7.90 -2.22
N GLY A 170 15.88 -6.96 -1.32
CA GLY A 170 16.58 -5.71 -1.67
C GLY A 170 15.80 -4.89 -2.71
N ARG A 171 14.47 -4.81 -2.54
CA ARG A 171 13.57 -4.11 -3.45
C ARG A 171 12.59 -3.23 -2.68
N ARG A 172 12.27 -2.07 -3.27
CA ARG A 172 11.21 -1.19 -2.81
C ARG A 172 10.53 -0.57 -4.01
N TRP A 173 9.21 -0.47 -3.95
CA TRP A 173 8.35 0.18 -4.93
C TRP A 173 7.49 1.23 -4.22
N TRP A 174 7.21 2.33 -4.91
CA TRP A 174 6.33 3.36 -4.39
C TRP A 174 5.66 4.13 -5.52
N ALA A 175 4.55 4.76 -5.18
CA ALA A 175 3.82 5.66 -6.05
C ALA A 175 3.16 6.78 -5.24
N ALA A 176 2.96 7.92 -5.88
CA ALA A 176 2.14 9.02 -5.39
C ALA A 176 1.21 9.49 -6.51
N ALA A 177 -0.03 9.84 -6.17
CA ALA A 177 -0.96 10.38 -7.14
C ALA A 177 -0.40 11.68 -7.75
N GLY A 178 -0.50 11.82 -9.07
CA GLY A 178 0.05 12.97 -9.80
C GLY A 178 1.49 12.81 -10.31
N GLY A 179 2.22 11.76 -9.92
CA GLY A 179 3.49 11.35 -10.55
C GLY A 179 4.67 11.22 -9.60
#